data_AF-J9G8J3-F1
#
_entry.id   AF-J9G8J3-F1
#
_cell.length_a   1.000
_cell.length_b   1.000
_cell.length_c   1.000
_cell.angle_alpha   90.00
_cell.angle_beta   90.00
_cell.angle_gamma   90.00
#
_symmetry.space_group_name_H-M   'P 1'
#
loop_
_entity.id
_entity.type
_entity.pdbx_description
1 polymer ?
#
loop_
_entity_poly.entity_id
_entity_poly.type
_entity_poly.pdbx_seq_one_letter_code
_entity_poly.pdbx_strand_id
1 'polypeptide(L)'
;MITKKIKHKDNAGVVHEYDIGADAVNVSEDTAHRFVSDTEKNRWNGKADNAVATQTKSGLMSSEDKKKLDGVSAGAGNYVHPTTAGYKHIPAGGAAGQVLKYKASGDATWGKVTASEAGAIPATEKGAASGVASLDASSKVPASQLPFGEGPSNIFAGDKSKAAYAHSQTAHAPAN
;
A
#
# COMPACT_ATOMS: atom_id res chain seq x y z
N MET A 1 -58.45 65.01 8.91
CA MET A 1 -57.04 65.40 9.08
C MET A 1 -56.90 66.79 8.50
N ILE A 2 -56.43 67.78 9.27
CA ILE A 2 -56.25 69.15 8.79
C ILE A 2 -54.92 69.21 8.07
N THR A 3 -54.93 69.18 6.73
CA THR A 3 -53.72 69.36 5.92
C THR A 3 -53.29 70.82 6.06
N LYS A 4 -52.19 71.07 6.78
CA LYS A 4 -51.59 72.41 6.82
C LYS A 4 -51.15 72.77 5.40
N LYS A 5 -51.36 74.01 4.94
CA LYS A 5 -50.91 74.50 3.62
C LYS A 5 -49.93 75.65 3.76
N ILE A 6 -48.83 75.66 3.00
CA ILE A 6 -47.97 76.84 2.78
C ILE A 6 -48.64 77.63 1.66
N LYS A 7 -48.79 78.93 1.87
CA LYS A 7 -49.17 79.85 0.79
C LYS A 7 -47.95 80.69 0.45
N HIS A 8 -47.51 80.64 -0.80
CA HIS A 8 -46.47 81.53 -1.33
C HIS A 8 -47.11 82.45 -2.38
N LYS A 9 -46.84 83.75 -2.29
CA LYS A 9 -47.35 84.73 -3.23
C LYS A 9 -46.23 85.07 -4.20
N ASP A 10 -46.43 84.83 -5.49
CA ASP A 10 -45.42 85.15 -6.48
C ASP A 10 -45.31 86.67 -6.70
N ASN A 11 -44.30 87.07 -7.47
CA ASN A 11 -43.99 88.47 -7.71
C ASN A 11 -45.09 89.20 -8.52
N ALA A 12 -46.02 88.46 -9.13
CA ALA A 12 -47.21 89.00 -9.80
C ALA A 12 -48.43 89.07 -8.86
N GLY A 13 -48.27 88.68 -7.60
CA GLY A 13 -49.31 88.75 -6.58
C GLY A 13 -50.25 87.54 -6.55
N VAL A 14 -49.98 86.48 -7.32
CA VAL A 14 -50.79 85.25 -7.33
C VAL A 14 -50.38 84.37 -6.17
N VAL A 15 -51.37 83.91 -5.39
CA VAL A 15 -51.15 83.01 -4.25
C VAL A 15 -51.18 81.57 -4.73
N HIS A 16 -50.06 80.87 -4.55
CA HIS A 16 -49.95 79.44 -4.77
C HIS A 16 -50.03 78.72 -3.42
N GLU A 17 -50.93 77.74 -3.29
CA GLU A 17 -51.07 76.92 -2.08
C GLU A 17 -50.44 75.53 -2.29
N TYR A 18 -49.55 75.13 -1.38
CA TYR A 18 -48.91 73.81 -1.34
C TYR A 18 -49.25 73.13 -0.02
N ASP A 19 -49.61 71.85 -0.05
CA ASP A 19 -49.86 71.08 1.17
C ASP A 19 -48.52 70.83 1.93
N ILE A 20 -48.45 71.20 3.21
CA ILE A 20 -47.28 71.03 4.11
C ILE A 20 -47.14 69.59 4.62
N GLY A 21 -48.21 68.80 4.51
CA GLY A 21 -48.24 67.41 4.92
C GLY A 21 -48.16 66.47 3.73
N ALA A 22 -47.12 66.58 2.91
CA ALA A 22 -46.65 65.39 2.18
C ALA A 22 -45.94 64.47 3.18
N ASP A 23 -46.69 64.08 4.21
CA ASP A 23 -46.33 63.04 5.16
C ASP A 23 -46.01 61.80 4.30
N ALA A 24 -45.13 60.91 4.77
CA ALA A 24 -44.53 59.79 4.04
C ALA A 24 -45.49 58.74 3.39
N VAL A 25 -46.74 59.09 3.12
CA VAL A 25 -47.72 58.42 2.25
C VAL A 25 -47.32 58.51 0.76
N ASN A 26 -46.24 59.22 0.39
CA ASN A 26 -45.72 59.35 -0.97
C ASN A 26 -45.07 58.06 -1.55
N VAL A 27 -45.41 56.90 -0.99
CA VAL A 27 -45.31 55.62 -1.67
C VAL A 27 -46.71 55.02 -1.66
N SER A 28 -47.61 55.59 -2.47
CA SER A 28 -48.77 54.80 -2.91
C SER A 28 -48.18 53.67 -3.77
N GLU A 29 -48.07 52.47 -3.18
CA GLU A 29 -47.56 51.29 -3.88
C GLU A 29 -48.54 50.91 -5.00
N ASP A 30 -48.42 51.57 -6.14
CA ASP A 30 -48.96 51.08 -7.41
C ASP A 30 -47.92 50.15 -8.04
N THR A 31 -48.39 49.20 -8.85
CA THR A 31 -47.61 48.32 -9.72
C THR A 31 -46.52 49.07 -10.50
N ALA A 32 -46.71 50.36 -10.80
CA ALA A 32 -45.74 51.22 -11.49
C ALA A 32 -44.74 51.99 -10.58
N HIS A 33 -44.95 52.04 -9.26
CA HIS A 33 -44.16 52.84 -8.32
C HIS A 33 -43.50 52.02 -7.19
N ARG A 34 -43.35 50.72 -7.39
CA ARG A 34 -42.49 49.92 -6.51
C ARG A 34 -41.02 50.24 -6.83
N PHE A 35 -40.23 50.69 -5.84
CA PHE A 35 -38.77 50.86 -5.99
C PHE A 35 -38.05 49.55 -6.38
N VAL A 36 -38.75 48.42 -6.23
CA VAL A 36 -38.35 47.09 -6.70
C VAL A 36 -39.58 46.43 -7.31
N SER A 37 -39.51 46.06 -8.59
CA SER A 37 -40.59 45.34 -9.27
C SER A 37 -40.77 43.93 -8.69
N ASP A 38 -41.97 43.35 -8.85
CA ASP A 38 -42.20 41.96 -8.43
C ASP A 38 -41.33 40.98 -9.23
N THR A 39 -40.96 41.34 -10.47
CA THR A 39 -39.97 40.62 -11.28
C THR A 39 -38.59 40.61 -10.60
N GLU A 40 -38.11 41.75 -10.10
CA GLU A 40 -36.85 41.84 -9.38
C GLU A 40 -36.90 41.10 -8.04
N LYS A 41 -38.02 41.18 -7.31
CA LYS A 41 -38.23 40.40 -6.08
C LYS A 41 -38.21 38.90 -6.34
N ASN A 42 -38.93 38.44 -7.36
CA ASN A 42 -38.95 37.04 -7.75
C ASN A 42 -37.55 36.57 -8.18
N ARG A 43 -36.83 37.42 -8.92
CA ARG A 43 -35.44 37.15 -9.31
C ARG A 43 -34.53 37.06 -8.10
N TRP A 44 -34.66 37.94 -7.10
CA TRP A 44 -33.86 37.89 -5.88
C TRP A 44 -34.18 36.66 -5.03
N ASN A 45 -35.46 36.32 -4.88
CA ASN A 45 -35.92 35.13 -4.16
C ASN A 45 -35.51 33.82 -4.86
N GLY A 46 -35.25 33.86 -6.16
CA GLY A 46 -34.79 32.71 -6.96
C GLY A 46 -33.27 32.64 -7.21
N LYS A 47 -32.45 33.56 -6.68
CA LYS A 47 -30.99 33.59 -6.96
C LYS A 47 -30.23 32.38 -6.41
N ALA A 48 -30.74 31.70 -5.39
CA ALA A 48 -30.20 30.44 -4.90
C ALA A 48 -31.33 29.41 -4.87
N ASP A 49 -31.11 28.26 -5.50
CA ASP A 49 -31.96 27.09 -5.29
C ASP A 49 -31.77 26.63 -3.85
N ASN A 50 -32.83 26.67 -3.04
CA ASN A 50 -32.79 26.23 -1.64
C ASN A 50 -32.77 24.70 -1.50
N ALA A 51 -32.80 23.97 -2.62
CA ALA A 51 -32.63 22.53 -2.61
C ALA A 51 -31.24 22.12 -2.12
N VAL A 52 -31.21 21.10 -1.27
CA VAL A 52 -29.97 20.41 -0.88
C VAL A 52 -29.38 19.73 -2.11
N ALA A 53 -28.04 19.73 -2.21
CA ALA A 53 -27.32 19.05 -3.27
C ALA A 53 -27.67 17.56 -3.32
N THR A 54 -27.73 17.02 -4.54
CA THR A 54 -27.91 15.59 -4.79
C THR A 54 -26.73 15.05 -5.58
N GLN A 55 -26.66 13.73 -5.76
CA GLN A 55 -25.60 13.12 -6.57
C GLN A 55 -25.60 13.60 -8.03
N THR A 56 -26.73 14.08 -8.55
CA THR A 56 -26.89 14.45 -9.97
C THR A 56 -27.23 15.92 -10.20
N LYS A 57 -27.41 16.71 -9.14
CA LYS A 57 -27.74 18.14 -9.22
C LYS A 57 -27.05 18.92 -8.10
N SER A 58 -26.32 19.97 -8.46
CA SER A 58 -25.73 20.92 -7.50
C SER A 58 -26.80 21.61 -6.66
N GLY A 59 -26.48 21.91 -5.40
CA GLY A 59 -27.39 22.57 -4.46
C GLY A 59 -26.67 23.00 -3.18
N LEU A 60 -27.42 23.36 -2.15
CA LEU A 60 -26.89 23.72 -0.84
C LEU A 60 -26.37 22.50 -0.08
N MET A 61 -25.36 22.68 0.76
CA MET A 61 -24.93 21.64 1.71
C MET A 61 -25.91 21.56 2.87
N SER A 62 -26.37 20.37 3.24
CA SER A 62 -27.24 20.23 4.42
C SER A 62 -26.46 20.49 5.72
N SER A 63 -27.16 20.82 6.80
CA SER A 63 -26.56 20.96 8.13
C SER A 63 -25.88 19.67 8.59
N GLU A 64 -26.46 18.53 8.25
CA GLU A 64 -25.94 17.21 8.60
C GLU A 64 -24.64 16.93 7.85
N ASP A 65 -24.59 17.21 6.55
CA ASP A 65 -23.38 17.00 5.75
C ASP A 65 -22.28 17.99 6.16
N LYS A 66 -22.62 19.23 6.50
CA LYS A 66 -21.66 20.19 7.04
C LYS A 66 -21.09 19.70 8.37
N LYS A 67 -21.93 19.19 9.26
CA LYS A 67 -21.51 18.61 10.54
C LYS A 67 -20.60 17.39 10.35
N LYS A 68 -20.86 16.55 9.34
CA LYS A 68 -19.94 15.45 8.98
C LYS A 68 -18.58 16.00 8.54
N LEU A 69 -18.58 17.03 7.69
CA LEU A 69 -17.35 17.65 7.19
C LEU A 69 -16.57 18.39 8.29
N ASP A 70 -17.26 18.96 9.28
CA ASP A 70 -16.62 19.63 10.42
C ASP A 70 -15.81 18.69 11.32
N GLY A 71 -16.15 17.39 11.32
CA GLY A 71 -15.36 16.37 12.01
C GLY A 71 -14.11 15.93 11.22
N VAL A 72 -13.98 16.35 9.97
CA VAL A 72 -12.86 15.98 9.10
C VAL A 72 -11.68 16.89 9.39
N SER A 73 -10.67 16.37 10.09
CA SER A 73 -9.42 17.09 10.34
C SER A 73 -8.70 17.45 9.03
N ALA A 74 -7.91 18.54 9.06
CA ALA A 74 -7.05 18.89 7.93
C ALA A 74 -6.12 17.72 7.57
N GLY A 75 -6.11 17.32 6.29
CA GLY A 75 -5.33 16.17 5.82
C GLY A 75 -5.99 14.79 6.03
N ALA A 76 -7.26 14.73 6.46
CA ALA A 76 -8.00 13.48 6.46
C ALA A 76 -8.04 12.87 5.04
N GLY A 77 -7.66 11.59 4.93
CA GLY A 77 -7.38 10.92 3.65
C GLY A 77 -5.90 10.71 3.38
N ASN A 78 -4.99 11.40 4.09
CA ASN A 78 -3.57 11.08 4.06
C ASN A 78 -3.31 9.80 4.89
N TYR A 79 -3.34 8.66 4.21
CA TYR A 79 -2.85 7.42 4.79
C TYR A 79 -1.32 7.48 4.92
N VAL A 80 -0.82 7.71 6.13
CA VAL A 80 0.59 7.55 6.47
C VAL A 80 0.79 6.12 6.97
N HIS A 81 1.47 5.29 6.18
CA HIS A 81 1.79 3.93 6.62
C HIS A 81 2.72 4.01 7.84
N PRO A 82 2.43 3.32 8.95
CA PRO A 82 3.36 3.31 10.08
C PRO A 82 4.72 2.76 9.63
N THR A 83 5.79 3.37 10.11
CA THR A 83 7.18 2.98 9.77
C THR A 83 7.81 2.09 10.85
N THR A 84 7.07 1.75 11.90
CA THR A 84 7.49 0.84 12.98
C THR A 84 7.57 -0.61 12.49
N ALA A 85 8.34 -1.44 13.19
CA ALA A 85 8.39 -2.88 12.93
C ALA A 85 6.97 -3.50 12.92
N GLY A 86 6.73 -4.42 11.97
CA GLY A 86 5.42 -5.01 11.69
C GLY A 86 4.62 -4.30 10.60
N TYR A 87 4.96 -3.05 10.29
CA TYR A 87 4.30 -2.25 9.25
C TYR A 87 5.21 -1.99 8.04
N LYS A 88 6.47 -2.39 8.09
CA LYS A 88 7.37 -2.26 6.94
C LYS A 88 7.04 -3.33 5.90
N HIS A 89 6.85 -2.91 4.66
CA HIS A 89 6.64 -3.85 3.55
C HIS A 89 7.90 -4.64 3.23
N ILE A 90 7.74 -5.74 2.49
CA ILE A 90 8.87 -6.47 1.91
C ILE A 90 9.71 -5.51 1.03
N PRO A 91 11.06 -5.57 1.09
CA PRO A 91 11.90 -4.76 0.22
C PRO A 91 11.62 -5.06 -1.26
N ALA A 92 11.63 -4.03 -2.11
CA ALA A 92 11.55 -4.20 -3.56
C ALA A 92 12.85 -4.83 -4.13
N GLY A 93 12.81 -5.28 -5.39
CA GLY A 93 14.00 -5.71 -6.14
C GLY A 93 14.51 -7.12 -5.86
N GLY A 94 13.70 -7.99 -5.24
CA GLY A 94 14.04 -9.41 -5.10
C GLY A 94 14.09 -10.14 -6.44
N ALA A 95 14.99 -11.11 -6.55
CA ALA A 95 15.15 -11.98 -7.71
C ALA A 95 14.89 -13.45 -7.35
N ALA A 96 14.63 -14.28 -8.37
CA ALA A 96 14.44 -15.72 -8.18
C ALA A 96 15.66 -16.36 -7.48
N GLY A 97 15.39 -17.23 -6.50
CA GLY A 97 16.41 -17.89 -5.69
C GLY A 97 17.01 -17.02 -4.56
N GLN A 98 16.43 -15.86 -4.27
CA GLN A 98 16.74 -15.08 -3.07
C GLN A 98 15.67 -15.31 -2.00
N VAL A 99 16.07 -15.12 -0.74
CA VAL A 99 15.17 -15.11 0.42
C VAL A 99 15.35 -13.82 1.20
N LEU A 100 14.36 -13.46 2.02
CA LEU A 100 14.48 -12.35 2.96
C LEU A 100 15.36 -12.78 4.13
N LYS A 101 16.48 -12.09 4.30
CA LYS A 101 17.39 -12.25 5.43
C LYS A 101 17.12 -11.13 6.44
N TYR A 102 17.09 -11.51 7.71
CA TYR A 102 16.91 -10.56 8.80
C TYR A 102 18.08 -9.56 8.86
N LYS A 103 17.77 -8.27 8.98
CA LYS A 103 18.76 -7.19 9.20
C LYS A 103 18.53 -6.47 10.53
N ALA A 104 17.28 -6.12 10.84
CA ALA A 104 16.85 -5.53 12.10
C ALA A 104 15.33 -5.72 12.30
N SER A 105 14.79 -5.31 13.44
CA SER A 105 13.34 -5.38 13.70
C SER A 105 12.53 -4.67 12.61
N GLY A 106 11.76 -5.46 11.85
CA GLY A 106 10.98 -4.98 10.71
C GLY A 106 11.80 -4.70 9.44
N ASP A 107 13.12 -4.87 9.45
CA ASP A 107 13.98 -4.68 8.28
C ASP A 107 14.58 -6.00 7.81
N ALA A 108 14.36 -6.32 6.55
CA ALA A 108 14.96 -7.46 5.88
C ALA A 108 15.71 -7.01 4.62
N THR A 109 16.62 -7.83 4.14
CA THR A 109 17.30 -7.64 2.84
C THR A 109 17.25 -8.92 2.01
N TRP A 110 17.17 -8.78 0.69
CA TRP A 110 17.25 -9.93 -0.20
C TRP A 110 18.68 -10.47 -0.23
N GLY A 111 18.83 -11.78 -0.05
CA GLY A 111 20.12 -12.45 -0.15
C GLY A 111 19.98 -13.92 -0.55
N LYS A 112 21.08 -14.51 -1.01
CA LYS A 112 21.13 -15.95 -1.25
C LYS A 112 21.26 -16.70 0.08
N VAL A 113 20.75 -17.93 0.11
CA VAL A 113 21.11 -18.91 1.13
C VAL A 113 22.41 -19.56 0.71
N THR A 114 23.43 -19.48 1.57
CA THR A 114 24.72 -20.13 1.33
C THR A 114 24.64 -21.62 1.71
N ALA A 115 25.54 -22.44 1.15
CA ALA A 115 25.61 -23.86 1.47
C ALA A 115 25.79 -24.12 2.99
N SER A 116 26.59 -23.28 3.66
CA SER A 116 26.81 -23.36 5.11
C SER A 116 25.54 -23.06 5.91
N GLU A 117 24.79 -22.01 5.54
CA GLU A 117 23.52 -21.66 6.19
C GLU A 117 22.45 -22.74 6.01
N ALA A 118 22.49 -23.48 4.90
CA ALA A 118 21.61 -24.62 4.65
C ALA A 118 22.04 -25.92 5.35
N GLY A 119 23.21 -25.93 6.03
CA GLY A 119 23.79 -27.15 6.58
C GLY A 119 24.21 -28.17 5.53
N ALA A 120 24.51 -27.72 4.30
CA ALA A 120 24.95 -28.60 3.23
C ALA A 120 26.39 -29.08 3.44
N ILE A 121 26.66 -30.33 3.07
CA ILE A 121 28.01 -30.90 3.09
C ILE A 121 28.91 -30.09 2.15
N PRO A 122 30.06 -29.57 2.61
CA PRO A 122 30.99 -28.84 1.75
C PRO A 122 31.46 -29.71 0.58
N ALA A 123 31.50 -29.14 -0.63
CA ALA A 123 32.00 -29.86 -1.81
C ALA A 123 33.46 -30.31 -1.65
N THR A 124 34.24 -29.61 -0.82
CA THR A 124 35.62 -29.95 -0.46
C THR A 124 35.73 -31.18 0.43
N GLU A 125 34.68 -31.55 1.17
CA GLU A 125 34.67 -32.77 1.99
C GLU A 125 34.21 -33.98 1.18
N LYS A 126 33.45 -33.77 0.10
CA LYS A 126 32.91 -34.87 -0.70
C LYS A 126 34.02 -35.58 -1.48
N GLY A 127 34.27 -36.83 -1.13
CA GLY A 127 35.29 -37.67 -1.77
C GLY A 127 36.73 -37.32 -1.43
N ALA A 128 36.95 -36.35 -0.54
CA ALA A 128 38.27 -36.05 0.00
C ALA A 128 38.71 -37.15 0.98
N ALA A 129 40.02 -37.37 1.08
CA ALA A 129 40.58 -38.22 2.13
C ALA A 129 40.15 -37.71 3.51
N SER A 130 39.70 -38.61 4.38
CA SER A 130 39.12 -38.28 5.69
C SER A 130 37.85 -37.40 5.65
N GLY A 131 37.24 -37.21 4.47
CA GLY A 131 35.99 -36.48 4.29
C GLY A 131 34.76 -37.40 4.21
N VAL A 132 33.75 -36.95 3.47
CA VAL A 132 32.49 -37.68 3.26
C VAL A 132 32.56 -38.52 1.99
N ALA A 133 32.31 -39.83 2.10
CA ALA A 133 32.27 -40.72 0.95
C ALA A 133 31.15 -40.34 -0.04
N SER A 134 31.46 -40.34 -1.34
CA SER A 134 30.46 -40.16 -2.39
C SER A 134 29.96 -41.51 -2.92
N LEU A 135 28.78 -41.54 -3.53
CA LEU A 135 28.27 -42.70 -4.26
C LEU A 135 28.44 -42.50 -5.77
N ASP A 136 28.81 -43.57 -6.48
CA ASP A 136 28.79 -43.65 -7.94
C ASP A 136 27.38 -43.94 -8.49
N ALA A 137 27.26 -44.06 -9.81
CA ALA A 137 25.99 -44.35 -10.48
C ALA A 137 25.37 -45.71 -10.09
N SER A 138 26.14 -46.61 -9.50
CA SER A 138 25.67 -47.90 -8.98
C SER A 138 25.35 -47.85 -7.48
N SER A 139 25.27 -46.65 -6.89
CA SER A 139 25.06 -46.42 -5.46
C SER A 139 26.15 -47.06 -4.58
N LYS A 140 27.40 -47.16 -5.06
CA LYS A 140 28.54 -47.67 -4.30
C LYS A 140 29.58 -46.57 -4.06
N VAL A 141 30.36 -46.69 -2.99
CA VAL A 141 31.52 -45.81 -2.81
C VAL A 141 32.56 -46.16 -3.88
N PRO A 142 33.02 -45.19 -4.70
CA PRO A 142 34.02 -45.44 -5.72
C PRO A 142 35.28 -46.06 -5.14
N ALA A 143 35.83 -47.04 -5.87
CA ALA A 143 37.10 -47.69 -5.58
C ALA A 143 38.19 -46.68 -5.18
N SER A 144 38.35 -45.59 -5.94
CA SER A 144 39.37 -44.56 -5.69
C SER A 144 39.28 -43.83 -4.34
N GLN A 145 38.16 -43.94 -3.62
CA GLN A 145 37.97 -43.38 -2.26
C GLN A 145 38.19 -44.41 -1.16
N LEU A 146 38.49 -45.65 -1.52
CA LEU A 146 38.80 -46.73 -0.59
C LEU A 146 40.34 -46.91 -0.57
N PRO A 147 40.94 -47.19 0.60
CA PRO A 147 42.34 -47.53 0.67
C PRO A 147 42.57 -48.90 0.01
N PHE A 148 43.17 -48.91 -1.18
CA PHE A 148 43.81 -50.11 -1.72
C PHE A 148 45.23 -50.16 -1.18
N GLY A 149 45.49 -51.09 -0.26
CA GLY A 149 46.87 -51.41 0.11
C GLY A 149 47.56 -52.25 -0.96
N GLU A 150 48.87 -52.38 -0.88
CA GLU A 150 49.62 -53.52 -1.46
C GLU A 150 50.06 -54.47 -0.33
N GLY A 151 49.30 -54.53 0.77
CA GLY A 151 49.54 -55.37 1.92
C GLY A 151 48.74 -56.69 1.88
N PRO A 152 49.07 -57.67 2.72
CA PRO A 152 48.36 -58.95 2.75
C PRO A 152 46.92 -58.88 3.29
N SER A 153 46.47 -57.71 3.78
CA SER A 153 45.18 -57.54 4.46
C SER A 153 44.25 -56.53 3.80
N ASN A 154 44.59 -56.00 2.62
CA ASN A 154 43.67 -55.13 1.89
C ASN A 154 42.82 -55.95 0.93
N ILE A 155 41.52 -55.68 1.08
CA ILE A 155 40.40 -56.04 0.23
C ILE A 155 40.79 -55.92 -1.25
N PHE A 156 41.23 -57.02 -1.86
CA PHE A 156 41.02 -57.17 -3.28
C PHE A 156 39.51 -57.34 -3.48
N ALA A 157 38.95 -56.74 -4.54
CA ALA A 157 37.60 -57.07 -4.96
C ALA A 157 37.54 -58.59 -5.24
N GLY A 158 37.04 -59.36 -4.27
CA GLY A 158 37.04 -60.82 -4.33
C GLY A 158 38.27 -61.51 -3.72
N ASP A 159 38.71 -61.14 -2.51
CA ASP A 159 39.73 -61.86 -1.70
C ASP A 159 39.56 -63.39 -1.57
N LYS A 160 38.39 -63.91 -1.97
CA LYS A 160 38.21 -65.34 -2.23
C LYS A 160 39.22 -65.88 -3.25
N SER A 161 39.69 -65.09 -4.20
CA SER A 161 40.55 -65.55 -5.30
C SER A 161 41.99 -65.85 -4.88
N LYS A 162 42.63 -65.03 -4.03
CA LYS A 162 44.02 -65.29 -3.59
C LYS A 162 44.12 -66.40 -2.55
N ALA A 163 43.22 -66.41 -1.56
CA ALA A 163 43.15 -67.48 -0.57
C ALA A 163 42.74 -68.83 -1.20
N ALA A 164 41.76 -68.84 -2.11
CA ALA A 164 41.39 -70.06 -2.83
C ALA A 164 42.50 -70.52 -3.79
N TYR A 165 43.18 -69.60 -4.47
CA TYR A 165 44.33 -69.95 -5.33
C TYR A 165 45.45 -70.61 -4.50
N ALA A 166 45.83 -70.02 -3.37
CA ALA A 166 46.83 -70.60 -2.48
C ALA A 166 46.42 -71.97 -1.91
N HIS A 167 45.17 -72.14 -1.51
CA HIS A 167 44.65 -73.43 -1.02
C HIS A 167 44.60 -74.48 -2.14
N SER A 168 44.27 -74.10 -3.37
CA SER A 168 44.25 -75.00 -4.54
C SER A 168 45.64 -75.50 -4.93
N GLN A 169 46.69 -74.77 -4.56
CA GLN A 169 48.08 -75.13 -4.86
C GLN A 169 48.75 -75.90 -3.71
N THR A 170 48.04 -76.12 -2.60
CA THR A 170 48.54 -76.95 -1.50
C THR A 170 48.37 -78.41 -1.86
N ALA A 171 49.46 -79.18 -1.84
CA ALA A 171 49.44 -80.60 -2.19
C ALA A 171 48.38 -81.35 -1.37
N HIS A 172 47.40 -81.94 -2.06
CA HIS A 172 46.50 -82.90 -1.45
C HIS A 172 47.35 -84.09 -0.98
N ALA A 173 47.06 -84.60 0.23
CA ALA A 173 47.89 -85.51 1.02
C ALA A 173 48.74 -86.50 0.19
N PRO A 174 50.01 -86.75 0.58
CA PRO A 174 50.91 -87.60 -0.20
C PRO A 174 50.30 -89.01 -0.35
N ALA A 175 50.32 -89.51 -1.58
CA ALA A 175 49.82 -90.83 -1.92
C ALA A 175 50.57 -91.89 -1.10
N ASN A 176 49.77 -92.79 -0.50
CA ASN A 176 50.21 -93.86 0.40
C ASN A 176 50.82 -95.03 -0.38
#